data_AF-G8LU02-F1
#
_entry.id   AF-G8LU02-F1
#
_cell.length_a   1.000
_cell.length_b   1.000
_cell.length_c   1.000
_cell.angle_alpha   90.00
_cell.angle_beta   90.00
_cell.angle_gamma   90.00
#
_symmetry.space_group_name_H-M   'P 1'
#
loop_
_entity.id
_entity.type
_entity.pdbx_description
1 polymer ?
#
loop_
_entity_poly.entity_id
_entity_poly.type
_entity_poly.pdbx_seq_one_letter_code
_entity_poly.pdbx_strand_id
1 'polypeptide(L)'
;MGLDGYVQCNCIKEGKIKTPPFDLSLIKYENNIFDISEDVEDETFHSYLDWIENACNHPRLYYIHERVSNISGLNFLWSAIRKAGKEKFPILKSIWETDHLKPEKAKEALQEVELLKSKINEMEGVFLIDKITNEEFWAVFEDEDEWFYSHGGEFYYRLNNKGFCITDSEGKELFLSKDFTQDVTMTMNLDKVQFEVVFKDIIEGKTFESIKPIDRCINWERKEFYFPKELKVIRRRLEVKDFYSIEVLMRLFEASCITGNSVVWT
;
A
#
# COMPACT_ATOMS: atom_id res chain seq x y z
N MET A 1 1.19 8.67 3.11
CA MET A 1 -0.24 8.46 3.37
C MET A 1 -0.66 7.06 2.94
N GLY A 2 -1.36 6.32 3.80
CA GLY A 2 -1.96 5.01 3.56
C GLY A 2 -2.46 4.46 4.90
N LEU A 3 -2.59 3.15 5.03
CA LEU A 3 -3.17 2.52 6.21
C LEU A 3 -2.15 1.57 6.82
N ASP A 4 -1.86 1.79 8.08
CA ASP A 4 -1.15 0.89 8.97
C ASP A 4 -2.15 0.26 9.95
N GLY A 5 -1.85 -0.95 10.41
CA GLY A 5 -2.67 -1.65 11.39
C GLY A 5 -1.82 -2.34 12.43
N TYR A 6 -2.27 -2.38 13.67
CA TYR A 6 -1.60 -3.12 14.74
C TYR A 6 -2.58 -3.79 15.71
N VAL A 7 -2.08 -4.79 16.42
CA VAL A 7 -2.79 -5.45 17.53
C VAL A 7 -1.87 -5.47 18.74
N GLN A 8 -2.37 -5.04 19.90
CA GLN A 8 -1.58 -5.03 21.12
C GLN A 8 -1.32 -6.44 21.65
N CYS A 9 -0.15 -6.65 22.24
CA CYS A 9 0.17 -7.87 22.97
C CYS A 9 -0.45 -7.84 24.39
N ASN A 10 -0.49 -9.01 25.03
CA ASN A 10 -0.97 -9.13 26.41
C ASN A 10 0.15 -9.06 27.46
N CYS A 11 1.38 -8.71 27.10
CA CYS A 11 2.54 -8.80 28.00
C CYS A 11 2.39 -7.95 29.26
N ILE A 12 1.75 -6.77 29.19
CA ILE A 12 1.43 -5.98 30.39
C ILE A 12 0.47 -6.77 31.30
N LYS A 13 -0.65 -7.26 30.75
CA LYS A 13 -1.68 -8.02 31.49
C LYS A 13 -1.11 -9.30 32.12
N GLU A 14 -0.15 -9.93 31.46
CA GLU A 14 0.49 -11.17 31.87
C GLU A 14 1.73 -10.97 32.77
N GLY A 15 2.13 -9.72 33.04
CA GLY A 15 3.33 -9.42 33.83
C GLY A 15 4.65 -9.84 33.15
N LYS A 16 4.66 -9.96 31.82
CA LYS A 16 5.82 -10.37 31.00
C LYS A 16 6.60 -9.17 30.45
N ILE A 17 6.58 -8.07 31.17
CA ILE A 17 7.29 -6.83 30.81
C ILE A 17 8.54 -6.65 31.68
N LYS A 18 9.53 -5.94 31.14
CA LYS A 18 10.65 -5.43 31.91
C LYS A 18 10.18 -4.31 32.84
N THR A 19 10.81 -4.17 33.99
CA THR A 19 10.50 -3.10 34.95
C THR A 19 10.70 -1.72 34.28
N PRO A 20 9.66 -0.85 34.25
CA PRO A 20 9.80 0.50 33.72
C PRO A 20 10.60 1.40 34.66
N PRO A 21 11.28 2.44 34.15
CA PRO A 21 11.94 3.48 34.95
C PRO A 21 10.97 4.53 35.53
N PHE A 22 9.66 4.26 35.50
CA PHE A 22 8.58 5.13 35.99
C PHE A 22 7.51 4.27 36.68
N ASP A 23 6.52 4.91 37.33
CA ASP A 23 5.40 4.18 37.92
C ASP A 23 4.52 3.55 36.83
N LEU A 24 4.47 2.21 36.80
CA LEU A 24 3.65 1.44 35.86
C LEU A 24 2.16 1.77 35.96
N SER A 25 1.68 2.27 37.11
CA SER A 25 0.28 2.67 37.31
C SER A 25 -0.16 3.83 36.40
N LEU A 26 0.80 4.55 35.82
CA LEU A 26 0.56 5.62 34.86
C LEU A 26 0.10 5.11 33.49
N ILE A 27 0.39 3.85 33.14
CA ILE A 27 -0.11 3.23 31.91
C ILE A 27 -1.57 2.82 32.09
N LYS A 28 -2.44 3.36 31.25
CA LYS A 28 -3.87 3.06 31.22
C LYS A 28 -4.23 2.27 29.97
N TYR A 29 -5.31 1.50 30.06
CA TYR A 29 -5.92 0.85 28.90
C TYR A 29 -7.15 1.64 28.48
N GLU A 30 -7.00 2.52 27.50
CA GLU A 30 -8.06 3.39 27.00
C GLU A 30 -8.17 3.24 25.48
N ASN A 31 -9.39 3.30 24.93
CA ASN A 31 -9.64 3.13 23.48
C ASN A 31 -9.03 1.86 22.87
N ASN A 32 -8.93 0.79 23.66
CA ASN A 32 -8.30 -0.49 23.32
C ASN A 32 -6.76 -0.47 23.21
N ILE A 33 -6.12 0.56 23.75
CA ILE A 33 -4.68 0.79 23.68
C ILE A 33 -4.14 1.00 25.10
N PHE A 34 -3.07 0.27 25.45
CA PHE A 34 -2.18 0.63 26.53
C PHE A 34 -1.36 1.87 26.17
N ASP A 35 -1.58 2.96 26.89
CA ASP A 35 -0.81 4.18 26.72
C ASP A 35 -0.65 4.96 28.05
N ILE A 36 0.30 5.89 28.08
CA ILE A 36 0.45 6.85 29.18
C ILE A 36 -0.26 8.16 28.82
N SER A 37 -0.76 8.90 29.82
CA SER A 37 -1.35 10.22 29.59
C SER A 37 -0.31 11.19 29.03
N GLU A 38 -0.70 12.06 28.09
CA GLU A 38 0.16 13.16 27.62
C GLU A 38 0.41 14.23 28.71
N ASP A 39 -0.42 14.24 29.76
CA ASP A 39 -0.31 15.17 30.90
C ASP A 39 0.76 14.79 31.94
N VAL A 40 1.51 13.70 31.73
CA VAL A 40 2.63 13.36 32.62
C VAL A 40 3.81 14.30 32.40
N GLU A 41 4.75 14.34 33.34
CA GLU A 41 5.98 15.12 33.17
C GLU A 41 6.77 14.64 31.94
N ASP A 42 7.34 15.57 31.17
CA ASP A 42 8.08 15.29 29.92
C ASP A 42 9.14 14.19 30.09
N GLU A 43 9.88 14.19 31.20
CA GLU A 43 10.90 13.18 31.50
C GLU A 43 10.28 11.78 31.66
N THR A 44 9.09 11.69 32.24
CA THR A 44 8.33 10.44 32.36
C THR A 44 7.84 9.97 30.99
N PHE A 45 7.32 10.90 30.17
CA PHE A 45 6.88 10.57 28.81
C PHE A 45 8.02 10.06 27.93
N HIS A 46 9.19 10.72 27.95
CA HIS A 46 10.38 10.27 27.24
C HIS A 46 10.87 8.90 27.74
N SER A 47 10.89 8.70 29.06
CA SER A 47 11.24 7.41 29.66
C SER A 47 10.29 6.29 29.23
N TYR A 48 9.01 6.59 29.07
CA TYR A 48 8.01 5.69 28.51
C TYR A 48 8.28 5.35 27.04
N LEU A 49 8.55 6.34 26.19
CA LEU A 49 8.85 6.12 24.77
C LEU A 49 10.10 5.23 24.59
N ASP A 50 11.15 5.45 25.38
CA ASP A 50 12.36 4.62 25.31
C ASP A 50 12.10 3.19 25.81
N TRP A 51 11.32 3.06 26.89
CA TRP A 51 10.99 1.77 27.49
C TRP A 51 10.08 0.94 26.58
N ILE A 52 9.05 1.54 25.97
CA ILE A 52 8.03 0.79 25.23
C ILE A 52 8.59 0.08 24.00
N GLU A 53 9.64 0.62 23.38
CA GLU A 53 10.35 -0.02 22.26
C GLU A 53 10.89 -1.41 22.63
N ASN A 54 11.25 -1.62 23.90
CA ASN A 54 11.88 -2.85 24.36
C ASN A 54 11.26 -3.44 25.64
N ALA A 55 10.04 -3.01 25.97
CA ALA A 55 9.33 -3.37 27.21
C ALA A 55 9.10 -4.88 27.32
N CYS A 56 8.91 -5.56 26.20
CA CYS A 56 8.85 -7.02 26.10
C CYS A 56 9.41 -7.48 24.75
N ASN A 57 9.19 -8.75 24.38
CA ASN A 57 9.61 -9.28 23.08
C ASN A 57 8.80 -8.71 21.91
N HIS A 58 7.74 -7.94 22.19
CA HIS A 58 6.89 -7.25 21.22
C HIS A 58 7.22 -5.75 21.27
N PRO A 59 7.98 -5.21 20.29
CA PRO A 59 8.32 -3.80 20.25
C PRO A 59 7.06 -2.93 20.27
N ARG A 60 7.10 -1.84 21.04
CA ARG A 60 5.97 -0.93 21.25
C ARG A 60 4.71 -1.62 21.79
N LEU A 61 4.88 -2.80 22.40
CA LEU A 61 3.80 -3.68 22.86
C LEU A 61 2.87 -4.16 21.74
N TYR A 62 3.32 -4.14 20.48
CA TYR A 62 2.54 -4.63 19.34
C TYR A 62 2.80 -6.12 19.13
N TYR A 63 1.76 -6.95 19.31
CA TYR A 63 1.82 -8.35 18.90
C TYR A 63 2.13 -8.46 17.40
N ILE A 64 1.53 -7.57 16.62
CA ILE A 64 1.82 -7.35 15.20
C ILE A 64 1.59 -5.86 14.88
N HIS A 65 2.41 -5.30 14.00
CA HIS A 65 2.22 -3.97 13.41
C HIS A 65 2.71 -4.01 11.97
N GLU A 66 1.80 -3.75 11.03
CA GLU A 66 2.09 -3.86 9.61
C GLU A 66 1.38 -2.79 8.79
N ARG A 67 2.07 -2.34 7.75
CA ARG A 67 1.52 -1.52 6.68
C ARG A 67 0.54 -2.35 5.86
N VAL A 68 -0.75 -2.01 5.88
CA VAL A 68 -1.76 -2.67 5.04
C VAL A 68 -1.53 -2.32 3.57
N SER A 69 -1.49 -1.01 3.26
CA SER A 69 -1.09 -0.53 1.94
C SER A 69 -0.87 0.98 1.91
N ASN A 70 -0.30 1.48 0.81
CA ASN A 70 -0.35 2.90 0.48
C ASN A 70 -1.72 3.29 -0.11
N ILE A 71 -1.96 4.58 -0.33
CA ILE A 71 -3.26 5.05 -0.81
C ILE A 71 -3.67 4.43 -2.16
N SER A 72 -2.74 4.21 -3.08
CA SER A 72 -3.02 3.58 -4.38
C SER A 72 -3.44 2.13 -4.22
N GLY A 73 -2.72 1.36 -3.40
CA GLY A 73 -3.08 -0.04 -3.13
C GLY A 73 -4.38 -0.19 -2.32
N LEU A 74 -4.70 0.76 -1.43
CA LEU A 74 -6.00 0.81 -0.76
C LEU A 74 -7.13 1.09 -1.74
N ASN A 75 -6.95 2.04 -2.66
CA ASN A 75 -7.93 2.34 -3.70
C ASN A 75 -8.16 1.11 -4.59
N PHE A 76 -7.09 0.40 -4.96
CA PHE A 76 -7.19 -0.83 -5.74
C PHE A 76 -7.97 -1.93 -5.00
N LEU A 77 -7.68 -2.15 -3.71
CA LEU A 77 -8.45 -3.06 -2.85
C LEU A 77 -9.93 -2.64 -2.76
N TRP A 78 -10.20 -1.34 -2.56
CA TRP A 78 -11.55 -0.83 -2.45
C TRP A 78 -12.35 -0.99 -3.76
N SER A 79 -11.70 -0.79 -4.91
CA SER A 79 -12.28 -1.10 -6.23
C SER A 79 -12.64 -2.58 -6.36
N ALA A 80 -11.79 -3.50 -5.86
CA ALA A 80 -12.10 -4.93 -5.82
C ALA A 80 -13.34 -5.21 -4.97
N ILE A 81 -13.41 -4.66 -3.76
CA ILE A 81 -14.56 -4.81 -2.85
C ILE A 81 -15.85 -4.29 -3.50
N ARG A 82 -15.79 -3.12 -4.15
CA ARG A 82 -16.93 -2.55 -4.89
C ARG A 82 -17.41 -3.49 -6.00
N LYS A 83 -16.48 -3.99 -6.83
CA LYS A 83 -16.80 -4.89 -7.95
C LYS A 83 -17.33 -6.25 -7.49
N ALA A 84 -16.86 -6.77 -6.36
CA ALA A 84 -17.38 -8.00 -5.75
C ALA A 84 -18.80 -7.84 -5.15
N GLY A 85 -19.26 -6.58 -5.01
CA GLY A 85 -20.50 -6.19 -4.38
C GLY A 85 -20.28 -5.80 -2.92
N LYS A 86 -19.92 -4.53 -2.69
CA LYS A 86 -19.53 -3.97 -1.38
C LYS A 86 -20.45 -4.31 -0.20
N GLU A 87 -21.75 -4.51 -0.44
CA GLU A 87 -22.73 -4.85 0.60
C GLU A 87 -22.48 -6.23 1.24
N LYS A 88 -21.69 -7.09 0.59
CA LYS A 88 -21.25 -8.39 1.11
C LYS A 88 -20.04 -8.29 2.05
N PHE A 89 -19.43 -7.10 2.15
CA PHE A 89 -18.19 -6.86 2.88
C PHE A 89 -18.35 -5.71 3.90
N PRO A 90 -19.38 -5.73 4.78
CA PRO A 90 -19.62 -4.64 5.71
C PRO A 90 -18.46 -4.39 6.68
N ILE A 91 -17.72 -5.43 7.09
CA ILE A 91 -16.61 -5.28 8.04
C ILE A 91 -15.36 -4.78 7.35
N LEU A 92 -15.01 -5.31 6.19
CA LEU A 92 -13.86 -4.77 5.43
C LEU A 92 -14.11 -3.32 5.05
N LYS A 93 -15.34 -2.96 4.69
CA LYS A 93 -15.73 -1.56 4.45
C LYS A 93 -15.53 -0.66 5.68
N SER A 94 -15.81 -1.14 6.89
CA SER A 94 -15.72 -0.30 8.08
C SER A 94 -14.29 0.06 8.47
N ILE A 95 -13.27 -0.58 7.90
CA ILE A 95 -11.85 -0.25 8.14
C ILE A 95 -11.55 1.22 7.82
N TRP A 96 -12.23 1.80 6.82
CA TRP A 96 -12.07 3.22 6.46
C TRP A 96 -12.97 4.17 7.28
N GLU A 97 -13.84 3.64 8.13
CA GLU A 97 -14.88 4.39 8.86
C GLU A 97 -14.65 4.36 10.37
N THR A 98 -13.71 3.54 10.85
CA THR A 98 -13.49 3.27 12.28
C THR A 98 -12.01 3.26 12.59
N ASP A 99 -11.64 3.69 13.80
CA ASP A 99 -10.24 3.68 14.25
C ASP A 99 -9.79 2.29 14.74
N HIS A 100 -10.74 1.38 14.97
CA HIS A 100 -10.45 0.03 15.44
C HIS A 100 -11.51 -1.00 15.06
N LEU A 101 -11.09 -2.24 14.91
CA LEU A 101 -11.95 -3.42 14.75
C LEU A 101 -11.87 -4.32 15.99
N LYS A 102 -13.02 -4.56 16.62
CA LYS A 102 -13.10 -5.40 17.83
C LYS A 102 -12.79 -6.88 17.54
N PRO A 103 -12.28 -7.65 18.52
CA PRO A 103 -11.93 -9.05 18.35
C PRO A 103 -13.08 -9.93 17.85
N GLU A 104 -14.31 -9.67 18.30
CA GLU A 104 -15.48 -10.45 17.88
C GLU A 104 -15.74 -10.29 16.38
N LYS A 105 -15.44 -9.11 15.84
CA LYS A 105 -15.57 -8.80 14.41
C LYS A 105 -14.37 -9.26 13.58
N ALA A 106 -13.19 -9.40 14.16
CA ALA A 106 -12.01 -9.91 13.44
C ALA A 106 -12.26 -11.31 12.85
N LYS A 107 -12.95 -12.18 13.60
CA LYS A 107 -13.31 -13.53 13.10
C LYS A 107 -14.29 -13.49 11.93
N GLU A 108 -15.28 -12.61 11.99
CA GLU A 108 -16.22 -12.38 10.88
C GLU A 108 -15.49 -11.75 9.67
N ALA A 109 -14.55 -10.83 9.91
CA ALA A 109 -13.73 -10.20 8.87
C ALA A 109 -12.88 -11.22 8.11
N LEU A 110 -12.33 -12.23 8.78
CA LEU A 110 -11.62 -13.34 8.10
C LEU A 110 -12.51 -14.07 7.09
N GLN A 111 -13.81 -14.21 7.37
CA GLN A 111 -14.75 -14.82 6.43
C GLN A 111 -15.00 -13.91 5.22
N GLU A 112 -15.10 -12.59 5.44
CA GLU A 112 -15.19 -11.61 4.36
C GLU A 112 -13.93 -11.61 3.47
N VAL A 113 -12.74 -11.74 4.07
CA VAL A 113 -11.48 -11.85 3.31
C VAL A 113 -11.46 -13.11 2.45
N GLU A 114 -11.86 -14.27 2.98
CA GLU A 114 -11.92 -15.50 2.18
C GLU A 114 -12.95 -15.40 1.04
N LEU A 115 -14.10 -14.77 1.30
CA LEU A 115 -15.07 -14.47 0.25
C LEU A 115 -14.47 -13.56 -0.83
N LEU A 116 -13.76 -12.50 -0.44
CA LEU A 116 -13.14 -11.57 -1.37
C LEU A 116 -12.07 -12.26 -2.23
N LYS A 117 -11.23 -13.12 -1.64
CA LYS A 117 -10.24 -13.94 -2.35
C LYS A 117 -10.89 -14.78 -3.45
N SER A 118 -12.03 -15.40 -3.17
CA SER A 118 -12.77 -16.16 -4.18
C SER A 118 -13.27 -15.28 -5.34
N LYS A 119 -13.67 -14.05 -5.04
CA LYS A 119 -14.19 -13.08 -6.02
C LYS A 119 -13.11 -12.44 -6.87
N ILE A 120 -11.91 -12.22 -6.32
CA ILE A 120 -10.77 -11.66 -7.05
C ILE A 120 -10.41 -12.50 -8.27
N ASN A 121 -10.44 -13.83 -8.15
CA ASN A 121 -10.12 -14.74 -9.26
C ASN A 121 -11.15 -14.69 -10.42
N GLU A 122 -12.31 -14.06 -10.21
CA GLU A 122 -13.34 -13.81 -11.23
C GLU A 122 -13.11 -12.46 -11.95
N MET A 123 -12.19 -11.63 -11.47
CA MET A 123 -11.89 -10.30 -12.01
C MET A 123 -10.67 -10.32 -12.92
N GLU A 124 -10.60 -9.33 -13.80
CA GLU A 124 -9.46 -9.15 -14.71
C GLU A 124 -8.85 -7.76 -14.55
N GLY A 125 -7.53 -7.73 -14.68
CA GLY A 125 -6.73 -6.52 -14.60
C GLY A 125 -5.88 -6.32 -15.84
N VAL A 126 -5.46 -5.07 -16.01
CA VAL A 126 -4.48 -4.62 -16.99
C VAL A 126 -3.24 -4.21 -16.22
N PHE A 127 -2.10 -4.76 -16.62
CA PHE A 127 -0.84 -4.61 -15.90
C PHE A 127 0.23 -4.06 -16.84
N LEU A 128 0.94 -3.05 -16.37
CA LEU A 128 2.17 -2.56 -16.97
C LEU A 128 3.34 -3.31 -16.33
N ILE A 129 4.05 -4.11 -17.13
CA ILE A 129 5.11 -4.99 -16.66
C ILE A 129 6.43 -4.73 -17.39
N ASP A 130 7.53 -4.97 -16.71
CA ASP A 130 8.85 -5.12 -17.34
C ASP A 130 8.94 -6.50 -17.99
N LYS A 131 9.28 -6.55 -19.28
CA LYS A 131 9.40 -7.80 -20.03
C LYS A 131 10.60 -8.66 -19.60
N ILE A 132 11.62 -8.05 -19.00
CA ILE A 132 12.85 -8.73 -18.60
C ILE A 132 12.67 -9.36 -17.22
N THR A 133 12.21 -8.59 -16.24
CA THR A 133 12.07 -9.06 -14.84
C THR A 133 10.69 -9.66 -14.55
N ASN A 134 9.71 -9.42 -15.43
CA ASN A 134 8.30 -9.73 -15.21
C ASN A 134 7.72 -9.03 -13.96
N GLU A 135 8.32 -7.92 -13.55
CA GLU A 135 7.86 -7.12 -12.43
C GLU A 135 6.78 -6.13 -12.87
N GLU A 136 5.82 -5.90 -11.98
CA GLU A 136 4.68 -5.04 -12.22
C GLU A 136 4.97 -3.62 -11.73
N PHE A 137 4.71 -2.64 -12.58
CA PHE A 137 4.88 -1.22 -12.26
C PHE A 137 3.55 -0.54 -11.95
N TRP A 138 2.48 -0.98 -12.62
CA TRP A 138 1.15 -0.45 -12.41
C TRP A 138 0.08 -1.48 -12.76
N ALA A 139 -1.07 -1.40 -12.10
CA ALA A 139 -2.22 -2.24 -12.35
C ALA A 139 -3.51 -1.43 -12.26
N VAL A 140 -4.47 -1.75 -13.13
CA VAL A 140 -5.84 -1.22 -13.10
C VAL A 140 -6.82 -2.35 -13.42
N PHE A 141 -8.10 -2.19 -13.09
CA PHE A 141 -9.11 -3.14 -13.58
C PHE A 141 -9.36 -2.97 -15.08
N GLU A 142 -9.82 -4.02 -15.75
CA GLU A 142 -10.01 -4.02 -17.21
C GLU A 142 -10.96 -2.92 -17.73
N ASP A 143 -11.99 -2.60 -16.96
CA ASP A 143 -13.01 -1.59 -17.25
C ASP A 143 -12.65 -0.19 -16.73
N GLU A 144 -11.44 0.00 -16.23
CA GLU A 144 -10.95 1.27 -15.70
C GLU A 144 -9.94 1.95 -16.63
N ASP A 145 -9.89 3.28 -16.52
CA ASP A 145 -8.92 4.13 -17.21
C ASP A 145 -8.38 5.15 -16.21
N GLU A 146 -7.28 4.76 -15.58
CA GLU A 146 -6.66 5.55 -14.53
C GLU A 146 -5.37 6.20 -15.01
N TRP A 147 -5.20 7.47 -14.64
CA TRP A 147 -3.93 8.14 -14.75
C TRP A 147 -3.10 7.90 -13.50
N PHE A 148 -1.78 7.77 -13.66
CA PHE A 148 -0.85 7.54 -12.54
C PHE A 148 0.32 8.51 -12.50
N TYR A 149 0.42 9.38 -13.51
CA TYR A 149 1.33 10.51 -13.52
C TYR A 149 0.68 11.70 -14.24
N SER A 150 0.97 12.91 -13.77
CA SER A 150 0.58 14.17 -14.40
C SER A 150 1.79 15.10 -14.47
N HIS A 151 2.08 15.62 -15.65
CA HIS A 151 3.12 16.61 -15.86
C HIS A 151 2.55 18.03 -15.81
N GLY A 152 2.31 18.55 -14.61
CA GLY A 152 1.81 19.92 -14.44
C GLY A 152 0.48 20.20 -15.16
N GLY A 153 -0.28 19.15 -15.45
CA GLY A 153 -1.51 19.21 -16.23
C GLY A 153 -1.33 19.24 -17.75
N GLU A 154 -0.11 19.25 -18.30
CA GLU A 154 0.14 19.25 -19.75
C GLU A 154 -0.17 17.91 -20.38
N PHE A 155 0.31 16.83 -19.76
CA PHE A 155 0.01 15.47 -20.16
C PHE A 155 -0.07 14.52 -18.98
N TYR A 156 -0.68 13.35 -19.22
CA TYR A 156 -0.98 12.34 -18.23
C TYR A 156 -0.57 10.96 -18.73
N TYR A 157 0.05 10.16 -17.86
CA TYR A 157 0.24 8.74 -18.13
C TYR A 157 -0.96 7.97 -17.63
N ARG A 158 -1.50 7.11 -18.48
CA ARG A 158 -2.70 6.34 -18.23
C ARG A 158 -2.46 4.87 -18.54
N LEU A 159 -3.17 4.01 -17.81
CA LEU A 159 -3.25 2.59 -18.10
C LEU A 159 -4.71 2.21 -18.25
N ASN A 160 -5.03 1.52 -19.35
CA ASN A 160 -6.37 0.99 -19.62
C ASN A 160 -6.29 -0.20 -20.59
N ASN A 161 -7.43 -0.77 -20.96
CA ASN A 161 -7.51 -1.95 -21.84
C ASN A 161 -6.90 -1.78 -23.25
N LYS A 162 -6.67 -0.53 -23.70
CA LYS A 162 -5.99 -0.27 -24.98
C LYS A 162 -4.46 -0.34 -24.84
N GLY A 163 -3.92 -0.09 -23.66
CA GLY A 163 -2.48 -0.08 -23.42
C GLY A 163 -2.04 1.01 -22.46
N PHE A 164 -0.75 1.28 -22.47
CA PHE A 164 -0.17 2.46 -21.84
C PHE A 164 -0.40 3.63 -22.79
N CYS A 165 -1.02 4.68 -22.27
CA CYS A 165 -1.43 5.83 -23.03
C CYS A 165 -0.87 7.10 -22.40
N ILE A 166 -0.42 8.02 -23.24
CA ILE A 166 -0.09 9.38 -22.85
C ILE A 166 -1.09 10.30 -23.52
N THR A 167 -1.82 11.08 -22.74
CA THR A 167 -2.80 12.05 -23.24
C THR A 167 -2.43 13.46 -22.83
N ASP A 168 -2.84 14.46 -23.61
CA ASP A 168 -2.79 15.85 -23.15
C ASP A 168 -3.90 16.16 -22.11
N SER A 169 -4.01 17.44 -21.74
CA SER A 169 -5.02 17.98 -20.81
C SER A 169 -6.46 17.89 -21.30
N GLU A 170 -6.67 17.80 -22.61
CA GLU A 170 -7.98 17.66 -23.23
C GLU A 170 -8.35 16.19 -23.46
N GLY A 171 -7.47 15.26 -23.10
CA GLY A 171 -7.65 13.82 -23.28
C GLY A 171 -7.31 13.33 -24.68
N LYS A 172 -6.66 14.15 -25.51
CA LYS A 172 -6.18 13.71 -26.82
C LYS A 172 -4.98 12.79 -26.66
N GLU A 173 -5.01 11.67 -27.36
CA GLU A 173 -3.94 10.69 -27.36
C GLU A 173 -2.67 11.21 -28.06
N LEU A 174 -1.58 11.27 -27.31
CA LEU A 174 -0.24 11.63 -27.78
C LEU A 174 0.58 10.36 -28.06
N PHE A 175 0.42 9.32 -27.24
CA PHE A 175 1.08 8.02 -27.36
C PHE A 175 0.14 6.91 -26.90
N LEU A 176 0.16 5.77 -27.58
CA LEU A 176 -0.55 4.57 -27.16
C LEU A 176 0.29 3.36 -27.57
N SER A 177 0.53 2.46 -26.63
CA SER A 177 1.24 1.21 -26.91
C SER A 177 0.89 0.09 -25.94
N LYS A 178 0.93 -1.15 -26.42
CA LYS A 178 0.92 -2.36 -25.58
C LYS A 178 2.31 -2.99 -25.41
N ASP A 179 3.28 -2.64 -26.23
CA ASP A 179 4.65 -3.17 -26.20
C ASP A 179 5.59 -2.07 -26.68
N PHE A 180 6.35 -1.51 -25.75
CA PHE A 180 7.16 -0.32 -25.99
C PHE A 180 8.48 -0.38 -25.23
N THR A 181 9.44 0.40 -25.69
CA THR A 181 10.68 0.65 -24.96
C THR A 181 10.67 2.04 -24.35
N GLN A 182 11.51 2.24 -23.33
CA GLN A 182 11.91 3.57 -22.90
C GLN A 182 13.43 3.69 -22.89
N ASP A 183 13.94 4.77 -23.46
CA ASP A 183 15.35 5.14 -23.40
C ASP A 183 15.49 6.33 -22.46
N VAL A 184 16.16 6.13 -21.32
CA VAL A 184 16.27 7.13 -20.25
C VAL A 184 17.68 7.71 -20.24
N THR A 185 17.77 9.04 -20.36
CA THR A 185 18.98 9.82 -20.13
C THR A 185 18.86 10.54 -18.80
N MET A 186 19.87 10.37 -17.94
CA MET A 186 19.94 11.05 -16.64
C MET A 186 21.09 12.05 -16.66
N THR A 187 20.77 13.31 -16.39
CA THR A 187 21.74 14.40 -16.31
C THR A 187 21.77 14.96 -14.89
N MET A 188 22.95 15.05 -14.28
CA MET A 188 23.16 15.67 -12.97
C MET A 188 23.73 17.08 -13.13
N ASN A 189 22.99 18.09 -12.65
CA ASN A 189 23.43 19.48 -12.63
C ASN A 189 23.19 20.09 -11.24
N LEU A 190 24.26 20.51 -10.55
CA LEU A 190 24.18 21.31 -9.30
C LEU A 190 23.14 20.77 -8.31
N ASP A 191 23.24 19.48 -7.96
CA ASP A 191 22.33 18.72 -7.06
C ASP A 191 20.91 18.45 -7.56
N LYS A 192 20.57 18.84 -8.80
CA LYS A 192 19.33 18.44 -9.48
C LYS A 192 19.58 17.31 -10.44
N VAL A 193 18.79 16.25 -10.30
CA VAL A 193 18.69 15.16 -11.29
C VAL A 193 17.60 15.53 -12.27
N GLN A 194 17.94 15.59 -13.54
CA GLN A 194 17.00 15.74 -14.65
C GLN A 194 16.96 14.44 -15.44
N PHE A 195 15.76 14.04 -15.82
CA PHE A 195 15.54 12.88 -16.67
C PHE A 195 14.95 13.35 -17.99
N GLU A 196 15.43 12.74 -19.06
CA GLU A 196 14.79 12.76 -20.38
C GLU A 196 14.50 11.30 -20.72
N VAL A 197 13.30 11.05 -21.24
CA VAL A 197 12.87 9.71 -21.66
C VAL A 197 12.21 9.78 -23.02
N VAL A 198 12.56 8.82 -23.87
CA VAL A 198 11.87 8.59 -25.14
C VAL A 198 11.15 7.26 -25.05
N PHE A 199 9.82 7.28 -25.08
CA PHE A 199 9.02 6.08 -25.29
C PHE A 199 8.95 5.77 -26.77
N LYS A 200 9.01 4.49 -27.11
CA LYS A 200 8.91 4.02 -28.50
C LYS A 200 8.06 2.76 -28.59
N ASP A 201 6.97 2.85 -29.33
CA ASP A 201 6.15 1.68 -29.67
C ASP A 201 6.95 0.72 -30.58
N ILE A 202 6.95 -0.57 -30.26
CA ILE A 202 7.75 -1.58 -30.97
C ILE A 202 7.16 -1.92 -32.36
N ILE A 203 5.85 -1.76 -32.55
CA ILE A 203 5.13 -2.20 -33.75
C ILE A 203 5.04 -1.06 -34.77
N GLU A 204 4.48 0.08 -34.34
CA GLU A 204 4.22 1.26 -35.16
C GLU A 204 5.42 2.20 -35.22
N GLY A 205 6.39 2.06 -34.30
CA GLY A 205 7.59 2.90 -34.24
C GLY A 205 7.30 4.34 -33.80
N LYS A 206 6.07 4.65 -33.37
CA LYS A 206 5.68 5.95 -32.81
C LYS A 206 6.52 6.24 -31.57
N THR A 207 6.94 7.49 -31.41
CA THR A 207 7.72 7.92 -30.24
C THR A 207 7.03 9.03 -29.47
N PHE A 208 7.39 9.17 -28.20
CA PHE A 208 6.99 10.29 -27.36
C PHE A 208 8.09 10.65 -26.37
N GLU A 209 8.45 11.93 -26.31
CA GLU A 209 9.47 12.46 -25.42
C GLU A 209 8.82 12.99 -24.13
N SER A 210 9.43 12.70 -22.98
CA SER A 210 8.97 13.15 -21.68
C SER A 210 10.15 13.34 -20.72
N ILE A 211 9.88 13.90 -19.55
CA ILE A 211 10.85 14.05 -18.46
C ILE A 211 10.61 13.09 -17.29
N LYS A 212 9.58 12.25 -17.35
CA LYS A 212 9.26 11.28 -16.31
C LYS A 212 9.39 9.86 -16.84
N PRO A 213 10.50 9.16 -16.58
CA PRO A 213 10.59 7.75 -16.91
C PRO A 213 9.59 6.94 -16.06
N ILE A 214 9.26 5.75 -16.55
CA ILE A 214 8.66 4.72 -15.69
C ILE A 214 9.82 4.16 -14.87
N ASP A 215 9.75 4.27 -13.56
CA ASP A 215 10.85 3.93 -12.68
C ASP A 215 10.38 3.23 -11.42
N ARG A 216 11.32 2.51 -10.81
CA ARG A 216 11.18 1.99 -9.45
C ARG A 216 12.37 2.47 -8.63
N CYS A 217 12.09 3.09 -7.50
CA CYS A 217 13.13 3.39 -6.53
C CYS A 217 13.62 2.10 -5.87
N ILE A 218 14.91 1.79 -6.02
CA ILE A 218 15.58 0.69 -5.33
C ILE A 218 15.99 1.14 -3.93
N ASN A 219 16.53 2.36 -3.83
CA ASN A 219 16.99 2.93 -2.56
C ASN A 219 16.73 4.44 -2.54
N TRP A 220 15.85 4.87 -1.64
CA TRP A 220 15.47 6.28 -1.50
C TRP A 220 16.61 7.16 -0.97
N GLU A 221 17.42 6.66 -0.04
CA GLU A 221 18.55 7.40 0.54
C GLU A 221 19.62 7.69 -0.50
N ARG A 222 19.91 6.70 -1.35
CA ARG A 222 20.91 6.80 -2.42
C ARG A 222 20.36 7.33 -3.74
N LYS A 223 19.04 7.57 -3.81
CA LYS A 223 18.34 7.93 -5.05
C LYS A 223 18.69 6.97 -6.20
N GLU A 224 18.70 5.69 -5.88
CA GLU A 224 19.00 4.62 -6.83
C GLU A 224 17.69 4.17 -7.49
N PHE A 225 17.64 4.25 -8.81
CA PHE A 225 16.43 3.97 -9.59
C PHE A 225 16.71 2.87 -10.61
N TYR A 226 15.72 1.99 -10.77
CA TYR A 226 15.63 1.04 -11.85
C TYR A 226 14.70 1.58 -12.93
N PHE A 227 15.15 1.55 -14.19
CA PHE A 227 14.37 1.95 -15.35
C PHE A 227 14.20 0.73 -16.28
N PRO A 228 13.00 0.12 -16.36
CA PRO A 228 12.78 -1.03 -17.24
C PRO A 228 12.93 -0.59 -18.70
N LYS A 229 13.76 -1.29 -19.48
CA LYS A 229 14.02 -0.93 -20.89
C LYS A 229 12.88 -1.35 -21.81
N GLU A 230 12.26 -2.48 -21.51
CA GLU A 230 11.20 -3.07 -22.32
C GLU A 230 9.96 -3.27 -21.46
N LEU A 231 8.88 -2.62 -21.85
CA LEU A 231 7.62 -2.59 -21.13
C LEU A 231 6.52 -3.21 -21.97
N LYS A 232 5.62 -3.93 -21.31
CA LYS A 232 4.44 -4.52 -21.93
C LYS A 232 3.21 -4.28 -21.09
N VAL A 233 2.11 -4.06 -21.77
CA VAL A 233 0.78 -4.11 -21.16
C VAL A 233 0.19 -5.48 -21.39
N ILE A 234 -0.09 -6.20 -20.30
CA ILE A 234 -0.74 -7.50 -20.32
C ILE A 234 -2.11 -7.43 -19.66
N ARG A 235 -2.98 -8.35 -20.08
CA ARG A 235 -4.25 -8.61 -19.41
C ARG A 235 -4.19 -10.01 -18.83
N ARG A 236 -4.61 -10.13 -17.57
CA ARG A 236 -4.75 -11.42 -16.90
C ARG A 236 -5.83 -11.34 -15.84
N ARG A 237 -6.28 -12.51 -15.39
CA ARG A 237 -7.09 -12.61 -14.18
C ARG A 237 -6.28 -12.09 -12.99
N LEU A 238 -6.98 -11.44 -12.07
CA LEU A 238 -6.39 -11.06 -10.81
C LEU A 238 -6.16 -12.30 -9.95
N GLU A 239 -5.07 -12.26 -9.21
CA GLU A 239 -4.71 -13.24 -8.20
C GLU A 239 -4.67 -12.55 -6.83
N VAL A 240 -4.83 -13.32 -5.76
CA VAL A 240 -4.77 -12.77 -4.39
C VAL A 240 -3.45 -12.05 -4.12
N LYS A 241 -2.34 -12.53 -4.70
CA LYS A 241 -1.00 -11.93 -4.56
C LYS A 241 -0.90 -10.51 -5.13
N ASP A 242 -1.84 -10.11 -6.00
CA ASP A 242 -1.91 -8.74 -6.54
C ASP A 242 -2.38 -7.74 -5.47
N PHE A 243 -2.88 -8.25 -4.34
CA PHE A 243 -3.38 -7.49 -3.21
C PHE A 243 -2.57 -7.83 -1.96
N TYR A 244 -1.37 -7.25 -1.83
CA TYR A 244 -0.55 -7.37 -0.61
C TYR A 244 -1.35 -7.10 0.68
N SER A 245 -2.29 -6.17 0.62
CA SER A 245 -3.18 -5.82 1.73
C SER A 245 -4.01 -6.99 2.25
N ILE A 246 -4.38 -7.97 1.42
CA ILE A 246 -5.18 -9.12 1.85
C ILE A 246 -4.42 -9.97 2.87
N GLU A 247 -3.16 -10.29 2.59
CA GLU A 247 -2.35 -11.09 3.51
C GLU A 247 -2.10 -10.36 4.83
N VAL A 248 -1.85 -9.06 4.78
CA VAL A 248 -1.67 -8.22 5.98
C VAL A 248 -2.95 -8.19 6.81
N LEU A 249 -4.11 -7.97 6.18
CA LEU A 249 -5.40 -7.96 6.87
C LEU A 249 -5.69 -9.31 7.55
N MET A 250 -5.39 -10.43 6.88
CA MET A 250 -5.51 -11.76 7.49
C MET A 250 -4.67 -11.88 8.76
N ARG A 251 -3.38 -11.51 8.71
CA ARG A 251 -2.49 -11.58 9.87
C ARG A 251 -2.97 -10.69 11.02
N LEU A 252 -3.46 -9.49 10.73
CA LEU A 252 -4.02 -8.58 11.73
C LEU A 252 -5.28 -9.16 12.40
N PHE A 253 -6.21 -9.71 11.61
CA PHE A 253 -7.42 -10.31 12.16
C PHE A 253 -7.16 -11.59 12.95
N GLU A 254 -6.22 -12.42 12.49
CA GLU A 254 -5.76 -13.61 13.21
C GLU A 254 -5.11 -13.23 14.54
N ALA A 255 -4.24 -12.21 14.54
CA ALA A 255 -3.64 -11.68 15.76
C ALA A 255 -4.70 -11.16 16.74
N SER A 256 -5.72 -10.45 16.25
CA SER A 256 -6.84 -9.99 17.06
C SER A 256 -7.61 -11.17 17.68
N CYS A 257 -7.85 -12.23 16.91
CA CYS A 257 -8.48 -13.46 17.42
C CYS A 257 -7.63 -14.17 18.48
N ILE A 258 -6.30 -14.23 18.30
CA ILE A 258 -5.37 -14.89 19.22
C ILE A 258 -5.25 -14.14 20.54
N THR A 259 -5.08 -12.82 20.45
CA THR A 259 -4.82 -11.96 21.62
C THR A 259 -6.08 -11.55 22.37
N GLY A 260 -7.23 -11.55 21.68
CA GLY A 260 -8.47 -10.95 22.19
C GLY A 260 -8.40 -9.43 22.27
N ASN A 261 -7.45 -8.78 21.57
CA ASN A 261 -7.33 -7.32 21.50
C ASN A 261 -7.80 -6.82 20.12
N SER A 262 -8.32 -5.60 20.06
CA SER A 262 -8.78 -4.98 18.82
C SER A 262 -7.63 -4.78 17.82
N VAL A 263 -7.94 -4.80 16.52
CA VAL A 263 -7.06 -4.19 15.51
C VAL A 263 -7.26 -2.69 15.58
N VAL A 264 -6.17 -1.93 15.63
CA VAL A 264 -6.18 -0.46 15.59
C VAL A 264 -5.59 0.01 14.27
N TRP A 265 -6.21 1.02 13.67
CA TRP A 265 -5.87 1.58 12.38
C TRP A 265 -5.19 2.95 12.53
N THR A 266 -4.14 3.21 11.75
CA THR A 266 -3.37 4.46 11.78
C THR A 266 -2.91 4.91 10.39
#